data_AF-A0A6A4ZBU7-F1
#
_entry.id   AF-A0A6A4ZBU7-F1
#
_cell.length_a   1.000
_cell.length_b   1.000
_cell.length_c   1.000
_cell.angle_alpha   90.00
_cell.angle_beta   90.00
_cell.angle_gamma   90.00
#
_symmetry.space_group_name_H-M   'P 1'
#
loop_
_entity.id
_entity.type
_entity.pdbx_description
1 polymer ?
#
loop_
_entity_poly.entity_id
_entity_poly.type
_entity_poly.pdbx_seq_one_letter_code
_entity_poly.pdbx_strand_id
1 'polypeptide(L)'
;MERPVWFALVDGQGKAYNGTTATKVKIKSSSDIDDFKNAVKAANPNKLATFDASELNVYANLDEFHKAGPAPPRTSLDEDYAITSLEEDAMIGDYGRSMKDALLVVVPSHASVVIPEIEQSTVTKGPVIELTSAGILEFLESQMNDITKFNALRHFLPEKDRKIKLSGRDVALQRAAECMKNLSKPVYQTSKPDRSIPVCCGLPGLGKSRMLDEWQKIFELADIKGPQLGAFVIYYNGHKPQPIEASMTIEASFSWRLLHRLFLEGNGPEFGKWFSENLPKNCGKLQLQITLEVVRDKAIQMGISTPEDTLQMFLGIDEYQSIKDVNGIRVTTNQDGTKQELLQDLIDVLGHVLSSPVNAIRIFPMFAGTDLSVISIANSSKTECFRLPMLLLTPREVESAVSSIVNGPL
;
A
#
# COMPACT_ATOMS: atom_id res chain seq x y z
N MET A 1 18.94 -29.19 27.32
CA MET A 1 18.04 -28.71 28.40
C MET A 1 17.42 -27.40 27.92
N GLU A 2 16.11 -27.23 28.08
CA GLU A 2 15.46 -25.95 27.75
C GLU A 2 15.53 -24.99 28.94
N ARG A 3 15.74 -23.70 28.67
CA ARG A 3 15.77 -22.65 29.68
C ARG A 3 14.86 -21.48 29.29
N PRO A 4 14.28 -20.76 30.26
CA PRO A 4 13.64 -19.49 29.97
C PRO A 4 14.68 -18.43 29.58
N VAL A 5 14.34 -17.62 28.58
CA VAL A 5 15.12 -16.48 28.13
C VAL A 5 14.21 -15.25 28.15
N TRP A 6 14.56 -14.26 28.97
CA TRP A 6 13.86 -13.00 29.06
C TRP A 6 14.23 -12.06 27.92
N PHE A 7 13.23 -11.37 27.38
CA PHE A 7 13.38 -10.38 26.34
C PHE A 7 12.33 -9.28 26.43
N ALA A 8 12.61 -8.13 25.84
CA ALA A 8 11.66 -7.04 25.65
C ALA A 8 11.56 -6.70 24.16
N LEU A 9 10.33 -6.55 23.65
CA LEU A 9 10.09 -6.04 22.31
C LEU A 9 10.06 -4.52 22.35
N VAL A 10 10.87 -3.91 21.49
CA VAL A 10 10.97 -2.45 21.38
C VAL A 10 10.94 -1.99 19.93
N ASP A 11 10.60 -0.73 19.71
CA ASP A 11 10.72 -0.07 18.42
C ASP A 11 12.17 0.40 18.16
N GLY A 12 12.40 1.01 16.99
CA GLY A 12 13.70 1.59 16.63
C GLY A 12 14.20 2.74 17.51
N GLN A 13 13.40 3.20 18.49
CA GLN A 13 13.78 4.18 19.51
C GLN A 13 14.05 3.54 20.88
N GLY A 14 13.94 2.21 21.01
CA GLY A 14 14.08 1.50 22.28
C GLY A 14 12.84 1.60 23.19
N LYS A 15 11.69 2.08 22.68
CA LYS A 15 10.42 2.11 23.43
C LYS A 15 9.63 0.83 23.24
N ALA A 16 8.82 0.47 24.22
CA ALA A 16 7.97 -0.73 24.18
C ALA A 16 7.13 -0.82 22.90
N TYR A 17 7.34 -1.88 22.12
CA TYR A 17 6.63 -2.08 20.86
C TYR A 17 5.19 -2.52 21.09
N ASN A 18 4.20 -1.77 20.58
CA ASN A 18 2.76 -2.06 20.79
C ASN A 18 2.39 -2.32 22.27
N GLY A 19 2.98 -1.54 23.19
CA GLY A 19 2.70 -1.65 24.63
C GLY A 19 3.15 -2.98 25.26
N THR A 20 4.10 -3.70 24.65
CA THR A 20 4.65 -4.93 25.21
C THR A 20 5.46 -4.68 26.47
N THR A 21 5.36 -5.58 27.42
CA THR A 21 6.29 -5.69 28.55
C THR A 21 7.33 -6.77 28.30
N ALA A 22 8.42 -6.76 29.06
CA ALA A 22 9.37 -7.87 29.03
C ALA A 22 8.67 -9.20 29.35
N THR A 23 8.99 -10.23 28.58
CA THR A 23 8.43 -11.58 28.70
C THR A 23 9.51 -12.62 28.42
N LYS A 24 9.17 -13.92 28.40
CA LYS A 24 10.13 -15.01 28.23
C LYS A 24 9.70 -16.06 27.21
N VAL A 25 10.67 -16.58 26.47
CA VAL A 25 10.54 -17.79 25.63
C VAL A 25 11.31 -18.94 26.26
N LYS A 26 10.90 -20.18 25.98
CA LYS A 26 11.68 -21.38 26.34
C LYS A 26 12.40 -21.85 25.09
N ILE A 27 13.72 -21.90 25.14
CA ILE A 27 14.56 -22.41 24.05
C ILE A 27 15.65 -23.33 24.62
N LYS A 28 16.33 -24.10 23.78
CA LYS A 28 17.44 -24.96 24.21
C LYS A 28 18.62 -24.08 24.60
N SER A 29 19.37 -24.49 25.64
CA SER A 29 20.58 -23.76 26.06
C SER A 29 21.68 -23.71 24.99
N SER A 30 21.62 -24.58 23.99
CA SER A 30 22.54 -24.65 22.85
C SER A 30 22.03 -23.90 21.60
N SER A 31 20.93 -23.16 21.72
CA SER A 31 20.37 -22.37 20.62
C SER A 31 21.21 -21.12 20.36
N ASP A 32 21.22 -20.69 19.11
CA ASP A 32 21.79 -19.43 18.65
C ASP A 32 20.73 -18.30 18.69
N ILE A 33 21.10 -17.13 18.16
CA ILE A 33 20.21 -15.96 18.10
C ILE A 33 19.11 -16.17 17.06
N ASP A 34 19.34 -16.88 15.97
CA ASP A 34 18.29 -17.19 14.97
C ASP A 34 17.18 -18.08 15.55
N ASP A 35 17.54 -19.17 16.23
CA ASP A 35 16.61 -20.00 17.00
C ASP A 35 15.78 -19.15 17.98
N PHE A 36 16.41 -18.18 18.64
CA PHE A 36 15.76 -17.27 19.57
C PHE A 36 14.81 -16.30 18.86
N LYS A 37 15.21 -15.68 17.74
CA LYS A 37 14.35 -14.80 16.92
C LYS A 37 13.09 -15.55 16.47
N ASN A 38 13.26 -16.80 16.01
CA ASN A 38 12.15 -17.67 15.63
C ASN A 38 11.20 -17.96 16.81
N ALA A 39 11.75 -18.25 17.99
CA ALA A 39 10.95 -18.47 19.19
C ALA A 39 10.18 -17.20 19.64
N VAL A 40 10.80 -16.02 19.52
CA VAL A 40 10.16 -14.73 19.83
C VAL A 40 9.01 -14.43 18.87
N LYS A 41 9.18 -14.68 17.57
CA LYS A 41 8.12 -14.55 16.57
C LYS A 41 6.96 -15.51 16.86
N ALA A 42 7.26 -16.78 17.13
CA ALA A 42 6.25 -17.78 17.48
C ALA A 42 5.46 -17.43 18.75
N ALA A 43 6.10 -16.80 19.73
CA ALA A 43 5.46 -16.34 20.96
C ALA A 43 4.62 -15.06 20.79
N ASN A 44 4.83 -14.29 19.70
CA ASN A 44 4.15 -13.02 19.44
C ASN A 44 3.50 -12.98 18.04
N PRO A 45 2.67 -13.98 17.67
CA PRO A 45 2.21 -14.16 16.29
C PRO A 45 1.39 -12.99 15.78
N ASN A 46 0.61 -12.32 16.64
CA ASN A 46 -0.20 -11.16 16.24
C ASN A 46 0.62 -9.86 16.16
N LYS A 47 1.66 -9.71 17.01
CA LYS A 47 2.43 -8.46 17.09
C LYS A 47 3.54 -8.40 16.06
N LEU A 48 4.07 -9.55 15.67
CA LEU A 48 5.14 -9.72 14.68
C LEU A 48 4.62 -10.39 13.40
N ALA A 49 3.31 -10.32 13.13
CA ALA A 49 2.67 -10.97 11.98
C ALA A 49 3.28 -10.54 10.63
N THR A 50 3.79 -9.31 10.56
CA THR A 50 4.34 -8.67 9.37
C THR A 50 5.86 -8.73 9.27
N PHE A 51 6.54 -9.30 10.26
CA PHE A 51 8.00 -9.34 10.33
C PHE A 51 8.51 -10.76 10.22
N ASP A 52 9.56 -10.98 9.45
CA ASP A 52 10.32 -12.22 9.52
C ASP A 52 11.26 -12.24 10.72
N ALA A 53 11.52 -13.43 11.26
CA ALA A 53 12.37 -13.58 12.44
C ALA A 53 13.75 -12.96 12.17
N SER A 54 14.29 -13.17 10.98
CA SER A 54 15.55 -12.59 10.49
C SER A 54 15.56 -11.05 10.48
N GLU A 55 14.41 -10.40 10.36
CA GLU A 55 14.31 -8.93 10.34
C GLU A 55 14.47 -8.33 11.74
N LEU A 56 14.31 -9.12 12.80
CA LEU A 56 14.46 -8.65 14.18
C LEU A 56 15.93 -8.41 14.52
N ASN A 57 16.26 -7.27 15.11
CA ASN A 57 17.60 -7.01 15.63
C ASN A 57 17.64 -7.32 17.13
N VAL A 58 18.63 -8.09 17.57
CA VAL A 58 18.74 -8.53 18.96
C VAL A 58 19.97 -7.92 19.61
N TYR A 59 19.79 -7.22 20.73
CA TYR A 59 20.87 -6.64 21.52
C TYR A 59 20.92 -7.31 22.89
N ALA A 60 22.11 -7.38 23.48
CA ALA A 60 22.30 -8.02 24.78
C ALA A 60 21.44 -7.36 25.89
N ASN A 61 21.24 -6.04 25.82
CA ASN A 61 20.39 -5.26 26.72
C ASN A 61 20.16 -3.84 26.15
N LEU A 62 19.42 -3.00 26.89
CA LEU A 62 19.11 -1.63 26.50
C LEU A 62 20.34 -0.70 26.41
N ASP A 63 21.34 -0.91 27.26
CA ASP A 63 22.55 -0.07 27.25
C ASP A 63 23.38 -0.34 26.00
N GLU A 64 23.51 -1.61 25.57
CA GLU A 64 24.17 -1.97 24.32
C GLU A 64 23.42 -1.44 23.08
N PHE A 65 22.09 -1.38 23.13
CA PHE A 65 21.30 -0.72 22.09
C PHE A 65 21.58 0.79 22.03
N HIS A 66 21.62 1.49 23.17
CA HIS A 66 21.91 2.93 23.19
C HIS A 66 23.36 3.27 22.79
N LYS A 67 24.32 2.40 23.06
CA LYS A 67 25.70 2.52 22.55
C LYS A 67 25.77 2.44 21.02
N ALA A 68 24.79 1.78 20.38
CA ALA A 68 24.78 1.60 18.93
C ALA A 68 24.43 2.85 18.12
N GLY A 69 23.76 3.85 18.71
CA GLY A 69 23.32 5.07 18.01
C GLY A 69 22.33 4.79 16.85
N PRO A 70 21.76 5.85 16.22
CA PRO A 70 20.99 5.68 14.99
C PRO A 70 21.90 5.21 13.87
N ALA A 71 21.56 4.08 13.24
CA ALA A 71 22.38 3.43 12.22
C ALA A 71 22.80 4.42 11.11
N PRO A 72 24.10 4.55 10.79
CA PRO A 72 24.51 5.29 9.60
C PRO A 72 23.99 4.58 8.33
N PRO A 73 23.76 5.31 7.24
CA PRO A 73 23.44 4.72 5.95
C PRO A 73 24.53 3.72 5.54
N ARG A 74 24.14 2.53 5.06
CA ARG A 74 25.05 1.52 4.49
C ARG A 74 25.72 2.05 3.21
N THR A 75 26.68 2.97 3.35
CA THR A 75 27.49 3.48 2.22
C THR A 75 28.95 3.76 2.57
N SER A 76 29.42 3.57 3.80
CA SER A 76 30.83 3.73 4.15
C SER A 76 31.52 2.38 4.38
N LEU A 77 32.48 2.07 3.51
CA LEU A 77 33.47 0.99 3.61
C LEU A 77 34.53 1.29 4.69
N ASP A 78 34.11 1.76 5.87
CA ASP A 78 35.03 1.97 6.99
C ASP A 78 34.93 0.76 7.92
N GLU A 79 35.93 -0.13 7.83
CA GLU A 79 36.04 -1.40 8.57
C GLU A 79 36.14 -1.23 10.11
N ASP A 80 36.24 0.00 10.62
CA ASP A 80 36.49 0.29 12.04
C ASP A 80 35.26 0.81 12.83
N TYR A 81 34.09 0.89 12.21
CA TYR A 81 32.82 1.23 12.90
C TYR A 81 31.79 0.10 12.78
N ALA A 82 32.14 -1.09 13.26
CA ALA A 82 31.17 -2.14 13.49
C ALA A 82 30.30 -1.78 14.70
N ILE A 83 29.06 -1.34 14.49
CA ILE A 83 28.07 -1.43 15.57
C ILE A 83 26.84 -2.14 15.06
N THR A 84 26.64 -3.37 15.48
CA THR A 84 25.53 -4.18 14.99
C THR A 84 25.14 -5.19 16.06
N SER A 85 23.84 -5.40 16.22
CA SER A 85 23.19 -6.45 17.01
C SER A 85 23.95 -7.78 17.09
N LEU A 86 23.64 -8.60 18.10
CA LEU A 86 24.14 -9.97 18.19
C LEU A 86 23.92 -10.72 16.86
N GLU A 87 25.00 -11.32 16.35
CA GLU A 87 25.00 -12.08 15.10
C GLU A 87 24.06 -13.28 15.19
N GLU A 88 23.46 -13.68 14.06
CA GLU A 88 22.40 -14.70 14.03
C GLU A 88 22.91 -16.08 14.45
N ASP A 89 24.16 -16.42 14.11
CA ASP A 89 24.84 -17.66 14.47
C ASP A 89 25.56 -17.59 15.82
N ALA A 90 25.51 -16.44 16.52
CA ALA A 90 26.07 -16.32 17.86
C ALA A 90 25.27 -17.18 18.84
N MET A 91 25.99 -17.95 19.66
CA MET A 91 25.35 -18.74 20.71
C MET A 91 24.67 -17.84 21.73
N ILE A 92 23.42 -18.15 22.12
CA ILE A 92 22.69 -17.33 23.09
C ILE A 92 23.35 -17.32 24.47
N GLY A 93 24.15 -18.34 24.79
CA GLY A 93 24.96 -18.44 26.01
C GLY A 93 24.16 -18.10 27.26
N ASP A 94 24.59 -17.03 27.95
CA ASP A 94 24.06 -16.61 29.25
C ASP A 94 23.09 -15.42 29.20
N TYR A 95 22.73 -14.95 28.00
CA TYR A 95 21.81 -13.81 27.83
C TYR A 95 20.39 -14.14 28.31
N GLY A 96 19.67 -13.12 28.81
CA GLY A 96 18.25 -13.26 29.19
C GLY A 96 17.99 -14.15 30.40
N ARG A 97 18.97 -14.40 31.29
CA ARG A 97 18.78 -15.22 32.51
C ARG A 97 17.87 -14.54 33.54
N SER A 98 17.78 -13.22 33.53
CA SER A 98 16.94 -12.43 34.42
C SER A 98 16.18 -11.35 33.65
N MET A 99 15.11 -10.80 34.23
CA MET A 99 14.39 -9.68 33.65
C MET A 99 15.24 -8.39 33.56
N LYS A 100 16.27 -8.25 34.41
CA LYS A 100 17.22 -7.12 34.37
C LYS A 100 18.19 -7.24 33.20
N ASP A 101 18.51 -8.48 32.81
CA ASP A 101 19.41 -8.81 31.69
C ASP A 101 18.62 -9.30 30.48
N ALA A 102 17.38 -8.81 30.32
CA ALA A 102 16.53 -9.20 29.22
C ALA A 102 17.13 -8.72 27.90
N LEU A 103 17.16 -9.62 26.91
CA LEU A 103 17.56 -9.27 25.55
C LEU A 103 16.61 -8.22 24.99
N LEU A 104 17.16 -7.24 24.30
CA LEU A 104 16.36 -6.23 23.63
C LEU A 104 16.14 -6.67 22.19
N VAL A 105 14.89 -6.98 21.85
CA VAL A 105 14.48 -7.37 20.50
C VAL A 105 13.85 -6.14 19.84
N VAL A 106 14.62 -5.50 18.97
CA VAL A 106 14.20 -4.33 18.22
C VAL A 106 13.42 -4.80 17.01
N VAL A 107 12.14 -4.49 17.01
CA VAL A 107 11.27 -4.62 15.84
C VAL A 107 11.62 -3.45 14.92
N PRO A 108 12.10 -3.70 13.69
CA PRO A 108 12.33 -2.63 12.75
C PRO A 108 11.02 -1.86 12.58
N SER A 109 11.02 -0.56 12.82
CA SER A 109 10.01 0.26 12.17
C SER A 109 10.19 0.02 10.67
N HIS A 110 9.15 -0.33 9.92
CA HIS A 110 9.12 0.03 8.50
C HIS A 110 9.47 1.50 8.49
N ALA A 111 10.71 1.82 8.10
CA ALA A 111 11.27 3.10 8.44
C ALA A 111 10.31 4.14 7.90
N SER A 112 9.77 4.97 8.80
CA SER A 112 9.56 6.36 8.44
C SER A 112 10.92 6.78 7.94
N VAL A 113 11.08 6.71 6.62
CA VAL A 113 12.28 7.15 5.96
C VAL A 113 12.48 8.54 6.52
N VAL A 114 13.62 8.75 7.18
CA VAL A 114 14.13 10.10 7.33
C VAL A 114 14.36 10.52 5.89
N ILE A 115 13.30 11.04 5.27
CA ILE A 115 13.39 11.82 4.08
C ILE A 115 14.41 12.87 4.52
N PRO A 116 15.62 12.93 3.92
CA PRO A 116 16.48 14.06 4.18
C PRO A 116 15.58 15.28 4.06
N GLU A 117 15.64 16.24 4.99
CA GLU A 117 14.98 17.52 4.83
C GLU A 117 15.55 18.18 3.56
N ILE A 118 15.17 17.68 2.39
CA ILE A 118 15.03 18.49 1.21
C ILE A 118 14.05 19.52 1.69
N GLU A 119 14.49 20.77 1.75
CA GLU A 119 13.73 21.93 2.15
C GLU A 119 12.36 21.96 1.45
N GLN A 120 11.38 21.19 1.96
CA GLN A 120 9.98 21.17 1.52
C GLN A 120 9.35 22.54 1.72
N SER A 121 10.02 23.40 2.50
CA SER A 121 9.73 24.81 2.75
C SER A 121 9.77 25.71 1.51
N THR A 122 10.32 25.26 0.37
CA THR A 122 10.38 26.09 -0.86
C THR A 122 9.39 25.71 -1.96
N VAL A 123 8.77 24.52 -1.92
CA VAL A 123 7.94 24.01 -3.03
C VAL A 123 6.43 23.99 -2.73
N THR A 124 6.02 23.80 -1.48
CA THR A 124 4.59 23.75 -1.08
C THR A 124 4.14 25.03 -0.38
N LYS A 125 2.94 25.51 -0.74
CA LYS A 125 2.37 26.75 -0.19
C LYS A 125 1.25 26.53 0.83
N GLY A 126 0.78 25.29 0.99
CA GLY A 126 -0.30 24.94 1.92
C GLY A 126 0.08 25.02 3.41
N PRO A 127 -0.90 24.84 4.31
CA PRO A 127 -0.64 24.79 5.74
C PRO A 127 0.12 23.51 6.15
N VAL A 128 0.70 23.50 7.35
CA VAL A 128 1.03 22.24 8.02
C VAL A 128 -0.25 21.74 8.66
N ILE A 129 -0.60 20.48 8.43
CA ILE A 129 -1.81 19.87 8.99
C ILE A 129 -1.46 18.69 9.90
N GLU A 130 -2.39 18.30 10.76
CA GLU A 130 -2.29 17.05 11.49
C GLU A 130 -2.55 15.88 10.53
N LEU A 131 -1.60 14.95 10.40
CA LEU A 131 -1.73 13.77 9.55
C LEU A 131 -2.45 12.65 10.32
N THR A 132 -3.65 12.94 10.80
CA THR A 132 -4.60 11.98 11.34
C THR A 132 -5.85 11.99 10.47
N SER A 133 -6.72 10.99 10.61
CA SER A 133 -7.96 10.95 9.83
C SER A 133 -8.78 12.24 9.99
N ALA A 134 -8.95 12.71 11.24
CA ALA A 134 -9.67 13.94 11.54
C ALA A 134 -9.00 15.19 10.93
N GLY A 135 -7.68 15.36 11.11
CA GLY A 135 -6.96 16.54 10.61
C GLY A 135 -6.93 16.63 9.08
N ILE A 136 -6.77 15.50 8.40
CA ILE A 136 -6.82 15.46 6.93
C ILE A 136 -8.24 15.69 6.43
N LEU A 137 -9.25 15.12 7.08
CA LEU A 137 -10.64 15.31 6.70
C LEU A 137 -11.07 16.77 6.85
N GLU A 138 -10.77 17.41 7.97
CA GLU A 138 -11.02 18.85 8.19
C GLU A 138 -10.35 19.69 7.10
N PHE A 139 -9.08 19.39 6.80
CA PHE A 139 -8.37 20.07 5.73
C PHE A 139 -9.05 19.89 4.38
N LEU A 140 -9.42 18.67 3.98
CA LEU A 140 -10.09 18.42 2.70
C LEU A 140 -11.44 19.12 2.61
N GLU A 141 -12.26 19.06 3.68
CA GLU A 141 -13.56 19.73 3.74
C GLU A 141 -13.45 21.24 3.61
N SER A 142 -12.39 21.85 4.16
CA SER A 142 -12.12 23.28 3.96
C SER A 142 -11.82 23.66 2.49
N GLN A 143 -11.40 22.69 1.67
CA GLN A 143 -11.11 22.88 0.24
C GLN A 143 -12.29 22.49 -0.66
N MET A 144 -13.33 21.86 -0.10
CA MET A 144 -14.52 21.45 -0.85
C MET A 144 -15.49 22.63 -1.01
N ASN A 145 -16.08 22.75 -2.20
CA ASN A 145 -17.18 23.67 -2.46
C ASN A 145 -18.48 23.19 -1.80
N ASP A 146 -18.69 21.88 -1.74
CA ASP A 146 -19.83 21.24 -1.09
C ASP A 146 -19.35 20.02 -0.30
N ILE A 147 -19.39 20.09 1.03
CA ILE A 147 -18.94 19.03 1.94
C ILE A 147 -19.77 17.74 1.85
N THR A 148 -20.96 17.80 1.25
CA THR A 148 -21.84 16.63 1.05
C THR A 148 -21.51 15.87 -0.23
N LYS A 149 -20.69 16.46 -1.11
CA LYS A 149 -20.32 15.86 -2.39
C LYS A 149 -19.03 15.05 -2.26
N PHE A 150 -19.19 13.75 -2.13
CA PHE A 150 -18.11 12.78 -2.11
C PHE A 150 -18.22 11.86 -3.34
N ASN A 151 -17.18 11.79 -4.17
CA ASN A 151 -17.19 11.06 -5.44
C ASN A 151 -17.06 9.54 -5.26
N ALA A 152 -17.90 8.94 -4.43
CA ALA A 152 -17.90 7.50 -4.17
C ALA A 152 -18.39 6.65 -5.37
N LEU A 153 -19.10 7.28 -6.30
CA LEU A 153 -19.73 6.62 -7.45
C LEU A 153 -19.54 7.47 -8.70
N ARG A 154 -18.35 7.39 -9.31
CA ARG A 154 -18.16 7.91 -10.65
C ARG A 154 -17.36 6.93 -11.48
N HIS A 155 -18.05 6.43 -12.49
CA HIS A 155 -17.41 5.88 -13.65
C HIS A 155 -16.27 6.80 -14.12
N PHE A 156 -15.12 6.20 -14.38
CA PHE A 156 -13.98 6.87 -14.98
C PHE A 156 -14.34 7.36 -16.39
N LEU A 157 -15.19 6.62 -17.12
CA LEU A 157 -15.56 6.96 -18.49
C LEU A 157 -16.89 7.73 -18.59
N PRO A 158 -16.98 8.70 -19.52
CA PRO A 158 -18.24 9.35 -19.89
C PRO A 158 -19.33 8.34 -20.27
N GLU A 159 -20.59 8.66 -19.98
CA GLU A 159 -21.73 7.78 -20.25
C GLU A 159 -21.80 7.32 -21.72
N LYS A 160 -21.48 8.20 -22.67
CA LYS A 160 -21.40 7.86 -24.11
C LYS A 160 -20.43 6.70 -24.41
N ASP A 161 -19.31 6.64 -23.70
CA ASP A 161 -18.28 5.63 -23.89
C ASP A 161 -18.66 4.34 -23.15
N ARG A 162 -19.57 4.45 -22.17
CA ARG A 162 -20.15 3.33 -21.41
C ARG A 162 -21.29 2.63 -22.14
N LYS A 163 -22.04 3.36 -22.96
CA LYS A 163 -23.14 2.82 -23.81
C LYS A 163 -22.65 1.81 -24.84
N ILE A 164 -21.39 1.93 -25.28
CA ILE A 164 -20.77 0.92 -26.14
C ILE A 164 -20.59 -0.36 -25.34
N LYS A 165 -21.16 -1.46 -25.83
CA LYS A 165 -21.05 -2.77 -25.19
C LYS A 165 -19.59 -3.22 -25.14
N LEU A 166 -19.12 -3.58 -23.94
CA LEU A 166 -17.81 -4.19 -23.75
C LEU A 166 -17.81 -5.64 -24.27
N SER A 167 -17.57 -5.80 -25.57
CA SER A 167 -17.56 -7.10 -26.25
C SER A 167 -16.20 -7.79 -26.13
N GLY A 168 -16.17 -9.12 -26.09
CA GLY A 168 -14.94 -9.92 -26.09
C GLY A 168 -14.10 -9.81 -24.82
N ARG A 169 -14.72 -9.47 -23.69
CA ARG A 169 -14.03 -9.33 -22.39
C ARG A 169 -14.61 -10.21 -21.29
N ASP A 170 -15.50 -11.14 -21.61
CA ASP A 170 -16.15 -11.99 -20.61
C ASP A 170 -15.14 -12.84 -19.83
N VAL A 171 -14.13 -13.40 -20.51
CA VAL A 171 -13.05 -14.15 -19.84
C VAL A 171 -12.22 -13.22 -18.94
N ALA A 172 -11.88 -12.01 -19.40
CA ALA A 172 -11.12 -11.06 -18.60
C ALA A 172 -11.90 -10.61 -17.35
N LEU A 173 -13.22 -10.39 -17.48
CA LEU A 173 -14.11 -10.05 -16.37
C LEU A 173 -14.18 -11.19 -15.34
N GLN A 174 -14.35 -12.43 -15.80
CA GLN A 174 -14.37 -13.60 -14.92
C GLN A 174 -13.05 -13.78 -14.19
N ARG A 175 -11.91 -13.62 -14.87
CA ARG A 175 -10.59 -13.71 -14.23
C ARG A 175 -10.35 -12.58 -13.22
N ALA A 176 -10.78 -11.36 -13.53
CA ALA A 176 -10.71 -10.27 -12.57
C ALA A 176 -11.58 -10.57 -11.32
N ALA A 177 -12.79 -11.11 -11.53
CA ALA A 177 -13.68 -11.51 -10.45
C ALA A 177 -13.09 -12.63 -9.59
N GLU A 178 -12.42 -13.63 -10.19
CA GLU A 178 -11.68 -14.68 -9.47
C GLU A 178 -10.60 -14.07 -8.56
N CYS A 179 -9.80 -13.12 -9.06
CA CYS A 179 -8.82 -12.40 -8.24
C CYS A 179 -9.49 -11.68 -7.07
N MET A 180 -10.54 -10.89 -7.32
CA MET A 180 -11.24 -10.14 -6.26
C MET A 180 -11.86 -11.07 -5.21
N LYS A 181 -12.44 -12.19 -5.66
CA LYS A 181 -12.98 -13.22 -4.77
C LYS A 181 -11.90 -13.80 -3.85
N ASN A 182 -10.70 -14.05 -4.37
CA ASN A 182 -9.59 -14.51 -3.52
C ASN A 182 -9.10 -13.42 -2.56
N LEU A 183 -8.99 -12.17 -3.02
CA LEU A 183 -8.62 -11.04 -2.16
C LEU A 183 -9.62 -10.81 -1.01
N SER A 184 -10.90 -11.15 -1.22
CA SER A 184 -11.95 -11.06 -0.21
C SER A 184 -11.84 -12.09 0.92
N LYS A 185 -11.09 -13.18 0.70
CA LYS A 185 -10.90 -14.23 1.70
C LYS A 185 -9.91 -13.75 2.77
N PRO A 186 -10.05 -14.22 4.03
CA PRO A 186 -9.06 -13.97 5.07
C PRO A 186 -7.67 -14.46 4.66
N VAL A 187 -6.63 -13.73 5.06
CA VAL A 187 -5.24 -14.02 4.65
C VAL A 187 -4.81 -15.44 5.03
N TYR A 188 -5.21 -15.94 6.20
CA TYR A 188 -4.89 -17.30 6.65
C TYR A 188 -5.53 -18.42 5.80
N GLN A 189 -6.45 -18.08 4.88
CA GLN A 189 -7.10 -19.03 3.96
C GLN A 189 -6.56 -18.93 2.53
N THR A 190 -5.61 -18.04 2.27
CA THR A 190 -5.07 -17.78 0.92
C THR A 190 -3.56 -17.81 0.95
N SER A 191 -2.97 -18.37 -0.09
CA SER A 191 -1.53 -18.23 -0.32
C SER A 191 -1.23 -16.88 -0.97
N LYS A 192 0.05 -16.50 -0.96
CA LYS A 192 0.51 -15.28 -1.64
C LYS A 192 0.15 -15.25 -3.15
N PRO A 193 0.32 -16.34 -3.92
CA PRO A 193 -0.16 -16.41 -5.31
C PRO A 193 -1.66 -16.20 -5.48
N ASP A 194 -2.47 -16.69 -4.53
CA ASP A 194 -3.94 -16.52 -4.60
C ASP A 194 -4.35 -15.05 -4.50
N ARG A 195 -3.52 -14.21 -3.89
CA ARG A 195 -3.77 -12.77 -3.67
C ARG A 195 -3.13 -11.89 -4.74
N SER A 196 -2.99 -12.41 -5.96
CA SER A 196 -2.45 -11.66 -7.09
C SER A 196 -3.32 -10.45 -7.47
N ILE A 197 -2.69 -9.31 -7.72
CA ILE A 197 -3.36 -8.08 -8.18
C ILE A 197 -3.63 -8.17 -9.69
N PRO A 198 -4.87 -8.05 -10.17
CA PRO A 198 -5.17 -8.11 -11.60
C PRO A 198 -4.65 -6.89 -12.37
N VAL A 199 -4.12 -7.15 -13.58
CA VAL A 199 -3.52 -6.14 -14.46
C VAL A 199 -4.10 -6.26 -15.88
N CYS A 200 -4.75 -5.20 -16.35
CA CYS A 200 -5.11 -4.99 -17.75
C CYS A 200 -3.95 -4.33 -18.50
N CYS A 201 -3.24 -5.11 -19.32
CA CYS A 201 -2.13 -4.57 -20.10
C CYS A 201 -2.11 -5.04 -21.55
N GLY A 202 -1.72 -4.14 -22.45
CA GLY A 202 -1.70 -4.37 -23.89
C GLY A 202 -1.88 -3.09 -24.71
N LEU A 203 -1.98 -3.25 -26.02
CA LEU A 203 -2.08 -2.16 -26.99
C LEU A 203 -3.19 -1.13 -26.66
N PRO A 204 -3.02 0.14 -27.06
CA PRO A 204 -4.09 1.14 -27.01
C PRO A 204 -5.38 0.63 -27.67
N GLY A 205 -6.54 1.06 -27.16
CA GLY A 205 -7.85 0.68 -27.74
C GLY A 205 -8.40 -0.68 -27.32
N LEU A 206 -7.68 -1.50 -26.54
CA LEU A 206 -8.16 -2.82 -26.09
C LEU A 206 -9.22 -2.78 -24.97
N GLY A 207 -9.70 -1.61 -24.56
CA GLY A 207 -10.71 -1.48 -23.50
C GLY A 207 -10.16 -1.66 -22.08
N LYS A 208 -8.88 -1.34 -21.83
CA LYS A 208 -8.23 -1.49 -20.52
C LYS A 208 -8.84 -0.59 -19.45
N SER A 209 -8.94 0.71 -19.71
CA SER A 209 -9.59 1.64 -18.77
C SER A 209 -11.09 1.33 -18.63
N ARG A 210 -11.72 0.82 -19.71
CA ARG A 210 -13.10 0.34 -19.64
C ARG A 210 -13.26 -0.88 -18.73
N MET A 211 -12.28 -1.78 -18.65
CA MET A 211 -12.30 -2.87 -17.68
C MET A 211 -12.32 -2.37 -16.22
N LEU A 212 -11.57 -1.31 -15.91
CA LEU A 212 -11.63 -0.70 -14.56
C LEU A 212 -13.03 -0.12 -14.29
N ASP A 213 -13.66 0.45 -15.32
CA ASP A 213 -15.00 1.05 -15.21
C ASP A 213 -16.12 0.01 -14.96
N GLU A 214 -15.88 -1.25 -15.31
CA GLU A 214 -16.79 -2.39 -15.07
C GLU A 214 -16.64 -3.00 -13.65
N TRP A 215 -15.99 -2.30 -12.71
CA TRP A 215 -15.71 -2.83 -11.38
C TRP A 215 -16.94 -3.34 -10.61
N GLN A 216 -18.10 -2.72 -10.78
CA GLN A 216 -19.35 -3.18 -10.15
C GLN A 216 -19.74 -4.57 -10.65
N LYS A 217 -19.65 -4.79 -11.97
CA LYS A 217 -19.87 -6.09 -12.59
C LYS A 217 -18.85 -7.12 -12.11
N ILE A 218 -17.59 -6.71 -11.93
CA ILE A 218 -16.54 -7.57 -11.37
C ILE A 218 -16.88 -7.97 -9.93
N PHE A 219 -17.34 -7.03 -9.10
CA PHE A 219 -17.76 -7.30 -7.71
C PHE A 219 -18.99 -8.21 -7.64
N GLU A 220 -19.97 -8.01 -8.52
CA GLU A 220 -21.14 -8.88 -8.67
C GLU A 220 -20.72 -10.32 -9.01
N LEU A 221 -19.89 -10.49 -10.05
CA LEU A 221 -19.36 -11.81 -10.44
C LEU A 221 -18.54 -12.48 -9.33
N ALA A 222 -17.85 -11.69 -8.50
CA ALA A 222 -17.04 -12.16 -7.38
C ALA A 222 -17.85 -12.44 -6.10
N ASP A 223 -19.16 -12.14 -6.07
CA ASP A 223 -20.04 -12.20 -4.89
C ASP A 223 -19.54 -11.33 -3.72
N ILE A 224 -19.00 -10.15 -4.03
CA ILE A 224 -18.53 -9.19 -3.02
C ILE A 224 -19.72 -8.40 -2.47
N LYS A 225 -20.00 -8.59 -1.17
CA LYS A 225 -21.18 -8.04 -0.48
C LYS A 225 -20.82 -6.87 0.43
N GLY A 226 -21.86 -6.15 0.85
CA GLY A 226 -21.76 -5.02 1.77
C GLY A 226 -21.64 -3.69 1.04
N PRO A 227 -21.37 -2.60 1.77
CA PRO A 227 -21.13 -1.29 1.19
C PRO A 227 -19.96 -1.30 0.22
N GLN A 228 -20.15 -0.69 -0.95
CA GLN A 228 -19.16 -0.65 -2.00
C GLN A 228 -18.81 0.78 -2.38
N LEU A 229 -17.53 1.03 -2.69
CA LEU A 229 -17.04 2.31 -3.16
C LEU A 229 -16.01 2.09 -4.28
N GLY A 230 -16.13 2.83 -5.38
CA GLY A 230 -15.18 2.77 -6.49
C GLY A 230 -14.34 4.03 -6.54
N ALA A 231 -13.02 3.89 -6.63
CA ALA A 231 -12.09 5.00 -6.80
C ALA A 231 -11.08 4.71 -7.91
N PHE A 232 -10.67 5.77 -8.61
CA PHE A 232 -9.72 5.67 -9.72
C PHE A 232 -8.60 6.68 -9.54
N VAL A 233 -7.35 6.20 -9.53
CA VAL A 233 -6.13 7.00 -9.52
C VAL A 233 -5.51 6.93 -10.90
N ILE A 234 -5.33 8.07 -11.55
CA ILE A 234 -4.90 8.17 -12.94
C ILE A 234 -3.57 8.92 -12.97
N TYR A 235 -2.60 8.44 -13.75
CA TYR A 235 -1.28 9.09 -13.89
C TYR A 235 -1.10 9.84 -15.23
N TYR A 236 -2.16 9.96 -16.02
CA TYR A 236 -2.20 10.78 -17.24
C TYR A 236 -3.59 11.42 -17.42
N ASN A 237 -3.93 11.90 -18.62
CA ASN A 237 -5.29 12.40 -18.95
C ASN A 237 -5.82 13.44 -17.94
N GLY A 238 -5.12 14.57 -17.81
CA GLY A 238 -5.42 15.63 -16.84
C GLY A 238 -4.80 15.42 -15.45
N HIS A 239 -4.27 14.23 -15.18
CA HIS A 239 -3.66 13.87 -13.89
C HIS A 239 -2.18 13.49 -14.04
N LYS A 240 -1.48 14.12 -15.00
CA LYS A 240 -0.04 13.90 -15.20
C LYS A 240 0.75 14.14 -13.90
N PRO A 241 1.91 13.49 -13.70
CA PRO A 241 2.77 13.79 -12.57
C PRO A 241 3.09 15.28 -12.44
N GLN A 242 3.04 15.76 -11.21
CA GLN A 242 3.27 17.14 -10.81
C GLN A 242 4.68 17.25 -10.21
N PRO A 243 5.39 18.37 -10.42
CA PRO A 243 6.77 18.53 -9.94
C PRO A 243 6.93 18.30 -8.44
N ILE A 244 5.93 18.68 -7.63
CA ILE A 244 5.97 18.48 -6.17
C ILE A 244 6.09 17.01 -5.77
N GLU A 245 5.59 16.09 -6.59
CA GLU A 245 5.57 14.67 -6.28
C GLU A 245 6.98 14.04 -6.26
N ALA A 246 7.99 14.71 -6.84
CA ALA A 246 9.38 14.33 -6.71
C ALA A 246 9.91 14.44 -5.26
N SER A 247 9.26 15.24 -4.42
CA SER A 247 9.63 15.46 -3.02
C SER A 247 8.96 14.52 -2.02
N MET A 248 8.23 13.51 -2.50
CA MET A 248 7.49 12.55 -1.69
C MET A 248 7.68 11.12 -2.18
N THR A 249 7.37 10.14 -1.31
CA THR A 249 7.31 8.74 -1.70
C THR A 249 6.13 8.49 -2.65
N ILE A 250 6.17 7.38 -3.40
CA ILE A 250 5.03 7.01 -4.25
C ILE A 250 3.74 6.76 -3.45
N GLU A 251 3.87 6.26 -2.21
CA GLU A 251 2.73 6.08 -1.30
C GLU A 251 2.04 7.41 -0.98
N ALA A 252 2.81 8.44 -0.62
CA ALA A 252 2.26 9.76 -0.32
C ALA A 252 1.63 10.40 -1.55
N SER A 253 2.31 10.34 -2.71
CA SER A 253 1.77 10.82 -4.00
C SER A 253 0.44 10.12 -4.34
N PHE A 254 0.41 8.79 -4.27
CA PHE A 254 -0.78 7.99 -4.53
C PHE A 254 -1.93 8.34 -3.58
N SER A 255 -1.61 8.50 -2.31
CA SER A 255 -2.56 8.86 -1.24
C SER A 255 -3.23 10.20 -1.51
N TRP A 256 -2.45 11.25 -1.82
CA TRP A 256 -3.00 12.56 -2.15
C TRP A 256 -3.80 12.57 -3.45
N ARG A 257 -3.39 11.78 -4.45
CA ARG A 257 -4.17 11.60 -5.68
C ARG A 257 -5.52 10.97 -5.36
N LEU A 258 -5.55 9.92 -4.54
CA LEU A 258 -6.79 9.25 -4.14
C LEU A 258 -7.73 10.21 -3.40
N LEU A 259 -7.22 10.98 -2.44
CA LEU A 259 -8.01 11.98 -1.71
C LEU A 259 -8.54 13.07 -2.65
N HIS A 260 -7.71 13.59 -3.55
CA HIS A 260 -8.18 14.58 -4.54
C HIS A 260 -9.34 14.03 -5.38
N ARG A 261 -9.20 12.81 -5.89
CA ARG A 261 -10.22 12.15 -6.74
C ARG A 261 -11.56 12.00 -6.03
N LEU A 262 -11.53 11.65 -4.74
CA LEU A 262 -12.75 11.39 -3.96
C LEU A 262 -13.39 12.67 -3.42
N PHE A 263 -12.59 13.64 -2.97
CA PHE A 263 -13.10 14.83 -2.27
C PHE A 263 -13.24 16.06 -3.16
N LEU A 264 -12.30 16.28 -4.09
CA LEU A 264 -12.12 17.58 -4.75
C LEU A 264 -12.40 17.55 -6.26
N GLU A 265 -12.30 16.40 -6.92
CA GLU A 265 -12.55 16.31 -8.37
C GLU A 265 -13.97 16.80 -8.74
N GLY A 266 -14.04 17.93 -9.45
CA GLY A 266 -15.30 18.59 -9.77
C GLY A 266 -16.08 19.09 -8.54
N ASN A 267 -15.44 19.19 -7.37
CA ASN A 267 -15.99 19.69 -6.11
C ASN A 267 -15.04 20.64 -5.36
N GLY A 268 -13.93 21.04 -5.99
CA GLY A 268 -12.91 21.87 -5.39
C GLY A 268 -11.88 22.29 -6.44
N PRO A 269 -10.67 22.67 -6.02
CA PRO A 269 -9.60 23.05 -6.95
C PRO A 269 -9.21 21.90 -7.90
N GLU A 270 -8.91 22.25 -9.15
CA GLU A 270 -8.42 21.29 -10.15
C GLU A 270 -7.09 20.66 -9.73
N PHE A 271 -6.88 19.39 -10.11
CA PHE A 271 -5.76 18.55 -9.68
C PHE A 271 -4.39 19.27 -9.71
N GLY A 272 -3.99 19.79 -10.88
CA GLY A 272 -2.69 20.43 -11.05
C GLY A 272 -2.53 21.68 -10.17
N LYS A 273 -3.56 22.52 -10.12
CA LYS A 273 -3.56 23.72 -9.27
C LYS A 273 -3.45 23.34 -7.80
N TRP A 274 -4.27 22.38 -7.36
CA TRP A 274 -4.29 21.92 -5.97
C TRP A 274 -2.94 21.34 -5.53
N PHE A 275 -2.33 20.49 -6.36
CA PHE A 275 -1.01 19.92 -6.10
C PHE A 275 0.08 21.01 -6.03
N SER A 276 -0.04 22.07 -6.83
CA SER A 276 0.96 23.14 -6.86
C SER A 276 0.80 24.20 -5.76
N GLU A 277 -0.42 24.47 -5.30
CA GLU A 277 -0.72 25.64 -4.46
C GLU A 277 -1.29 25.29 -3.09
N ASN A 278 -2.00 24.18 -2.96
CA ASN A 278 -2.81 23.89 -1.79
C ASN A 278 -2.31 22.72 -0.97
N LEU A 279 -1.50 21.82 -1.53
CA LEU A 279 -1.00 20.66 -0.79
C LEU A 279 -0.30 21.06 0.51
N PRO A 280 -0.55 20.33 1.62
CA PRO A 280 0.08 20.63 2.91
C PRO A 280 1.61 20.56 2.84
N LYS A 281 2.28 21.35 3.69
CA LYS A 281 3.75 21.36 3.74
C LYS A 281 4.38 20.02 4.12
N ASN A 282 3.69 19.27 4.95
CA ASN A 282 4.06 17.92 5.38
C ASN A 282 3.44 16.81 4.50
N CYS A 283 2.99 17.13 3.28
CA CYS A 283 2.33 16.18 2.38
C CYS A 283 3.16 14.92 2.11
N GLY A 284 4.49 15.01 2.07
CA GLY A 284 5.37 13.87 1.80
C GLY A 284 5.40 12.79 2.89
N LYS A 285 4.74 13.00 4.04
CA LYS A 285 4.65 12.06 5.15
C LYS A 285 3.33 11.29 5.19
N LEU A 286 2.40 11.54 4.25
CA LEU A 286 1.10 10.86 4.23
C LEU A 286 1.28 9.37 3.87
N GLN A 287 0.65 8.50 4.66
CA GLN A 287 0.60 7.06 4.43
C GLN A 287 -0.76 6.63 3.88
N LEU A 288 -0.77 5.51 3.15
CA LEU A 288 -1.99 4.96 2.58
C LEU A 288 -2.97 4.49 3.67
N GLN A 289 -2.45 3.97 4.78
CA GLN A 289 -3.29 3.56 5.91
C GLN A 289 -4.20 4.71 6.40
N ILE A 290 -3.59 5.87 6.71
CA ILE A 290 -4.31 7.05 7.21
C ILE A 290 -5.28 7.57 6.13
N THR A 291 -4.87 7.51 4.87
CA THR A 291 -5.72 7.89 3.74
C THR A 291 -6.99 7.04 3.65
N LEU A 292 -6.87 5.72 3.87
CA LEU A 292 -8.02 4.82 3.88
C LEU A 292 -8.91 5.03 5.10
N GLU A 293 -8.37 5.43 6.25
CA GLU A 293 -9.14 5.87 7.41
C GLU A 293 -9.97 7.12 7.08
N VAL A 294 -9.38 8.12 6.41
CA VAL A 294 -10.11 9.33 5.95
C VAL A 294 -11.26 8.97 5.01
N VAL A 295 -11.01 8.08 4.06
CA VAL A 295 -12.04 7.59 3.13
C VAL A 295 -13.15 6.85 3.86
N ARG A 296 -12.79 6.02 4.85
CA ARG A 296 -13.74 5.28 5.69
C ARG A 296 -14.63 6.24 6.48
N ASP A 297 -14.03 7.22 7.15
CA ASP A 297 -14.75 8.20 7.97
C ASP A 297 -15.70 9.02 7.12
N LYS A 298 -15.26 9.49 5.96
CA LYS A 298 -16.15 10.21 5.03
C LYS A 298 -17.26 9.32 4.49
N ALA A 299 -16.99 8.06 4.18
CA ALA A 299 -18.02 7.13 3.73
C ALA A 299 -19.09 6.88 4.80
N ILE A 300 -18.73 6.87 6.08
CA ILE A 300 -19.68 6.80 7.20
C ILE A 300 -20.50 8.08 7.28
N GLN A 301 -19.85 9.25 7.24
CA GLN A 301 -20.54 10.55 7.29
C GLN A 301 -21.55 10.72 6.15
N MET A 302 -21.24 10.20 4.96
CA MET A 302 -22.12 10.27 3.79
C MET A 302 -23.19 9.15 3.76
N GLY A 303 -23.22 8.26 4.75
CA GLY A 303 -24.18 7.16 4.82
C GLY A 303 -23.97 6.07 3.76
N ILE A 304 -22.78 5.99 3.14
CA ILE A 304 -22.43 4.93 2.19
C ILE A 304 -22.29 3.59 2.91
N SER A 305 -21.85 3.63 4.17
CA SER A 305 -21.58 2.47 5.03
C SER A 305 -21.80 2.87 6.48
N THR A 306 -22.12 1.92 7.36
CA THR A 306 -22.19 2.17 8.82
C THR A 306 -20.86 1.87 9.49
N PRO A 307 -20.59 2.28 10.74
CA PRO A 307 -19.36 1.92 11.46
C PRO A 307 -19.12 0.42 11.62
N GLU A 308 -20.18 -0.38 11.62
CA GLU A 308 -20.13 -1.85 11.79
C GLU A 308 -19.82 -2.57 10.48
N ASP A 309 -20.09 -1.93 9.34
CA ASP A 309 -19.85 -2.51 8.03
C ASP A 309 -18.35 -2.61 7.71
N THR A 310 -17.99 -3.55 6.83
CA THR A 310 -16.71 -3.49 6.12
C THR A 310 -16.92 -2.85 4.75
N LEU A 311 -16.32 -1.69 4.52
CA LEU A 311 -16.37 -1.00 3.23
C LEU A 311 -15.52 -1.73 2.19
N GLN A 312 -16.13 -2.18 1.10
CA GLN A 312 -15.46 -2.84 -0.02
C GLN A 312 -15.07 -1.80 -1.07
N MET A 313 -13.80 -1.45 -1.14
CA MET A 313 -13.31 -0.39 -2.00
C MET A 313 -12.60 -0.94 -3.24
N PHE A 314 -13.19 -0.75 -4.43
CA PHE A 314 -12.47 -0.95 -5.68
C PHE A 314 -11.50 0.20 -5.93
N LEU A 315 -10.26 -0.13 -6.30
CA LEU A 315 -9.20 0.84 -6.53
C LEU A 315 -8.58 0.62 -7.92
N GLY A 316 -9.06 1.36 -8.91
CA GLY A 316 -8.51 1.33 -10.26
C GLY A 316 -7.29 2.25 -10.38
N ILE A 317 -6.16 1.72 -10.87
CA ILE A 317 -4.96 2.50 -11.17
C ILE A 317 -4.76 2.50 -12.68
N ASP A 318 -4.99 3.64 -13.33
CA ASP A 318 -4.87 3.76 -14.79
C ASP A 318 -3.61 4.51 -15.20
N GLU A 319 -3.13 4.18 -16.40
CA GLU A 319 -1.89 4.70 -16.99
C GLU A 319 -0.65 4.48 -16.11
N TYR A 320 -0.58 3.32 -15.43
CA TYR A 320 0.44 3.01 -14.43
C TYR A 320 1.88 3.11 -14.95
N GLN A 321 2.11 2.95 -16.25
CA GLN A 321 3.44 3.07 -16.84
C GLN A 321 4.03 4.48 -16.68
N SER A 322 3.19 5.48 -16.42
CA SER A 322 3.57 6.88 -16.19
C SER A 322 3.97 7.14 -14.73
N ILE A 323 3.87 6.15 -13.83
CA ILE A 323 4.33 6.28 -12.43
C ILE A 323 5.84 6.56 -12.38
N LYS A 324 6.62 6.05 -13.35
CA LYS A 324 8.05 6.37 -13.46
C LYS A 324 8.31 7.88 -13.60
N ASP A 325 7.38 8.62 -14.21
CA ASP A 325 7.50 10.06 -14.46
C ASP A 325 7.19 10.90 -13.21
N VAL A 326 6.71 10.26 -12.12
CA VAL A 326 6.55 10.90 -10.80
C VAL A 326 7.91 11.34 -10.24
N ASN A 327 8.98 10.59 -10.54
CA ASN A 327 10.33 10.86 -10.03
C ASN A 327 10.38 11.05 -8.50
N GLY A 328 9.48 10.38 -7.78
CA GLY A 328 9.39 10.41 -6.33
C GLY A 328 10.56 9.71 -5.63
N ILE A 329 10.57 9.82 -4.30
CA ILE A 329 11.60 9.23 -3.44
C ILE A 329 11.45 7.70 -3.44
N ARG A 330 12.49 7.00 -3.88
CA ARG A 330 12.58 5.53 -3.87
C ARG A 330 13.05 5.05 -2.49
N VAL A 331 12.20 4.32 -1.80
CA VAL A 331 12.45 3.84 -0.42
C VAL A 331 12.90 2.37 -0.43
N THR A 332 12.23 1.60 -1.29
CA THR A 332 12.55 0.31 -1.89
C THR A 332 14.02 0.01 -2.23
N THR A 333 14.67 -0.99 -1.65
CA THR A 333 15.92 -1.55 -2.20
C THR A 333 15.72 -3.02 -2.60
N ASN A 334 16.15 -3.36 -3.81
CA ASN A 334 16.17 -4.73 -4.32
C ASN A 334 17.24 -5.58 -3.59
N GLN A 335 17.20 -6.90 -3.77
CA GLN A 335 18.18 -7.84 -3.19
C GLN A 335 19.62 -7.55 -3.63
N ASP A 336 19.80 -6.97 -4.82
CA ASP A 336 21.09 -6.58 -5.38
C ASP A 336 21.60 -5.19 -4.91
N GLY A 337 20.89 -4.55 -3.97
CA GLY A 337 21.23 -3.23 -3.46
C GLY A 337 20.77 -2.05 -4.33
N THR A 338 20.15 -2.31 -5.49
CA THR A 338 19.63 -1.24 -6.35
C THR A 338 18.29 -0.71 -5.84
N LYS A 339 18.00 0.57 -6.12
CA LYS A 339 16.71 1.16 -5.74
C LYS A 339 15.58 0.59 -6.61
N GLN A 340 14.53 0.11 -5.96
CA GLN A 340 13.33 -0.40 -6.60
C GLN A 340 12.61 0.69 -7.39
N GLU A 341 11.95 0.30 -8.49
CA GLU A 341 11.13 1.20 -9.29
C GLU A 341 9.85 1.62 -8.54
N LEU A 342 9.39 2.85 -8.77
CA LEU A 342 8.25 3.43 -8.04
C LEU A 342 6.96 2.63 -8.20
N LEU A 343 6.73 2.01 -9.37
CA LEU A 343 5.56 1.14 -9.56
C LEU A 343 5.60 -0.08 -8.63
N GLN A 344 6.78 -0.68 -8.48
CA GLN A 344 6.94 -1.85 -7.62
C GLN A 344 6.82 -1.45 -6.14
N ASP A 345 7.34 -0.27 -5.76
CA ASP A 345 7.10 0.30 -4.42
C ASP A 345 5.59 0.48 -4.14
N LEU A 346 4.83 0.98 -5.11
CA LEU A 346 3.37 1.10 -4.96
C LEU A 346 2.67 -0.25 -4.84
N ILE A 347 3.08 -1.24 -5.64
CA ILE A 347 2.54 -2.61 -5.59
C ILE A 347 2.77 -3.23 -4.21
N ASP A 348 3.95 -3.01 -3.62
CA ASP A 348 4.27 -3.54 -2.29
C ASP A 348 3.45 -2.84 -1.19
N VAL A 349 3.31 -1.51 -1.26
CA VAL A 349 2.42 -0.73 -0.37
C VAL A 349 0.99 -1.26 -0.42
N LEU A 350 0.44 -1.50 -1.62
CA LEU A 350 -0.90 -2.06 -1.78
C LEU A 350 -0.99 -3.49 -1.22
N GLY A 351 0.04 -4.31 -1.45
CA GLY A 351 0.11 -5.67 -0.92
C GLY A 351 0.11 -5.75 0.61
N HIS A 352 0.78 -4.81 1.28
CA HIS A 352 0.75 -4.68 2.73
C HIS A 352 -0.67 -4.41 3.23
N VAL A 353 -1.39 -3.45 2.64
CA VAL A 353 -2.78 -3.15 3.00
C VAL A 353 -3.72 -4.31 2.70
N LEU A 354 -3.51 -5.02 1.59
CA LEU A 354 -4.29 -6.22 1.25
C LEU A 354 -4.13 -7.34 2.28
N SER A 355 -2.99 -7.40 2.96
CA SER A 355 -2.67 -8.41 3.97
C SER A 355 -3.13 -8.01 5.38
N SER A 356 -3.30 -6.71 5.63
CA SER A 356 -3.81 -6.17 6.89
C SER A 356 -4.82 -5.05 6.61
N PRO A 357 -6.11 -5.41 6.42
CA PRO A 357 -7.17 -4.43 6.21
C PRO A 357 -7.21 -3.38 7.32
N VAL A 358 -7.39 -2.12 6.94
CA VAL A 358 -7.32 -0.95 7.83
C VAL A 358 -8.73 -0.53 8.22
N ASN A 359 -9.02 -0.26 9.49
CA ASN A 359 -10.28 0.39 9.92
C ASN A 359 -11.57 -0.10 9.21
N ALA A 360 -11.73 -1.43 9.08
CA ALA A 360 -12.84 -2.05 8.36
C ALA A 360 -13.04 -1.55 6.91
N ILE A 361 -11.97 -1.17 6.22
CA ILE A 361 -11.92 -0.99 4.77
C ILE A 361 -11.11 -2.11 4.13
N ARG A 362 -11.64 -2.68 3.05
CA ARG A 362 -10.94 -3.66 2.24
C ARG A 362 -10.78 -3.13 0.83
N ILE A 363 -9.55 -3.01 0.37
CA ILE A 363 -9.26 -2.55 -0.99
C ILE A 363 -9.17 -3.72 -1.98
N PHE A 364 -9.53 -3.43 -3.23
CA PHE A 364 -9.49 -4.35 -4.36
C PHE A 364 -8.79 -3.65 -5.52
N PRO A 365 -7.45 -3.63 -5.56
CA PRO A 365 -6.70 -2.90 -6.56
C PRO A 365 -6.74 -3.60 -7.91
N MET A 366 -6.73 -2.82 -8.98
CA MET A 366 -6.61 -3.31 -10.35
C MET A 366 -5.88 -2.29 -11.20
N PHE A 367 -4.87 -2.73 -11.95
CA PHE A 367 -4.06 -1.85 -12.79
C PHE A 367 -4.50 -1.88 -14.26
N ALA A 368 -4.42 -0.75 -14.95
CA ALA A 368 -4.59 -0.65 -16.40
C ALA A 368 -3.49 0.22 -17.03
N GLY A 369 -2.91 -0.25 -18.13
CA GLY A 369 -1.79 0.45 -18.77
C GLY A 369 -1.27 -0.23 -20.03
N THR A 370 -0.30 0.37 -20.69
CA THR A 370 0.22 -0.11 -21.98
C THR A 370 1.50 -0.91 -21.88
N ASP A 371 2.30 -0.70 -20.83
CA ASP A 371 3.64 -1.26 -20.72
C ASP A 371 3.66 -2.58 -19.94
N LEU A 372 4.08 -3.65 -20.64
CA LEU A 372 4.14 -5.01 -20.11
C LEU A 372 5.38 -5.26 -19.23
N SER A 373 6.41 -4.43 -19.35
CA SER A 373 7.72 -4.70 -18.75
C SER A 373 7.85 -4.23 -17.29
N VAL A 374 6.92 -3.38 -16.84
CA VAL A 374 7.05 -2.65 -15.56
C VAL A 374 6.53 -3.44 -14.37
N ILE A 375 5.73 -4.50 -14.60
CA ILE A 375 5.13 -5.29 -13.53
C ILE A 375 5.84 -6.64 -13.47
N SER A 376 6.65 -6.85 -12.43
CA SER A 376 7.31 -8.14 -12.21
C SER A 376 6.29 -9.16 -11.73
N ILE A 377 6.08 -10.22 -12.52
CA ILE A 377 5.07 -11.26 -12.28
C ILE A 377 5.63 -12.38 -11.38
N ALA A 378 6.94 -12.43 -11.15
CA ALA A 378 7.57 -13.48 -10.35
C ALA A 378 8.78 -12.96 -9.57
N ASN A 379 8.60 -12.74 -8.26
CA ASN A 379 9.67 -12.67 -7.27
C ASN A 379 9.12 -13.14 -5.92
N SER A 380 9.82 -14.07 -5.26
CA SER A 380 9.33 -14.81 -4.08
C SER A 380 8.97 -13.93 -2.88
N SER A 381 9.50 -12.70 -2.77
CA SER A 381 9.22 -11.74 -1.68
C SER A 381 8.23 -10.62 -2.03
N LYS A 382 7.87 -10.38 -3.30
CA LYS A 382 7.02 -9.24 -3.72
C LYS A 382 5.56 -9.59 -3.99
N THR A 383 4.64 -8.63 -3.89
CA THR A 383 3.21 -8.86 -4.20
C THR A 383 3.04 -9.32 -5.65
N GLU A 384 2.33 -10.43 -5.86
CA GLU A 384 2.15 -11.00 -7.20
C GLU A 384 1.09 -10.22 -7.99
N CYS A 385 1.29 -10.18 -9.31
CA CYS A 385 0.36 -9.55 -10.24
C CYS A 385 -0.09 -10.56 -11.29
N PHE A 386 -1.39 -10.57 -11.60
CA PHE A 386 -1.98 -11.45 -12.59
C PHE A 386 -2.39 -10.69 -13.84
N ARG A 387 -1.82 -11.05 -14.98
CA ARG A 387 -2.16 -10.43 -16.27
C ARG A 387 -3.50 -10.95 -16.79
N LEU A 388 -4.45 -10.03 -16.96
CA LEU A 388 -5.74 -10.34 -17.56
C LEU A 388 -5.62 -10.53 -19.09
N PRO A 389 -6.41 -11.44 -19.69
CA PRO A 389 -6.37 -11.72 -21.11
C PRO A 389 -7.00 -10.57 -21.93
N MET A 390 -6.18 -9.58 -22.29
CA MET A 390 -6.56 -8.44 -23.12
C MET A 390 -6.22 -8.70 -24.60
N LEU A 391 -7.03 -9.52 -25.27
CA LEU A 391 -6.82 -9.90 -26.68
C LEU A 391 -7.48 -8.91 -27.65
N LEU A 392 -7.00 -8.90 -28.90
CA LEU A 392 -7.67 -8.22 -30.01
C LEU A 392 -9.09 -8.79 -30.18
N LEU A 393 -10.04 -7.90 -30.47
CA LEU A 393 -11.41 -8.31 -30.74
C LEU A 393 -11.49 -9.10 -32.05
N THR A 394 -12.22 -10.19 -32.02
CA THR A 394 -12.63 -10.92 -33.22
C THR A 394 -13.61 -10.08 -34.05
N PRO A 395 -13.76 -10.33 -35.36
CA PRO A 395 -14.71 -9.59 -36.20
C PRO A 395 -16.15 -9.55 -35.63
N ARG A 396 -16.61 -10.68 -35.06
CA ARG A 396 -17.94 -10.77 -34.42
C ARG A 396 -18.05 -9.89 -33.17
N GLU A 397 -16.99 -9.79 -32.38
CA GLU A 397 -16.99 -8.94 -31.19
C GLU A 397 -16.94 -7.46 -31.57
N VAL A 398 -16.25 -7.11 -32.66
CA VAL A 398 -16.29 -5.76 -33.24
C VAL A 398 -17.70 -5.42 -33.71
N GLU A 399 -18.36 -6.29 -34.47
CA GLU A 399 -19.75 -6.09 -34.91
C GLU A 399 -20.72 -5.96 -33.72
N SER A 400 -20.55 -6.78 -32.68
CA SER A 400 -21.33 -6.68 -31.43
C SER A 400 -21.12 -5.33 -30.72
N ALA A 401 -19.88 -4.83 -30.68
CA ALA A 401 -19.60 -3.52 -30.10
C ALA A 401 -20.22 -2.38 -30.93
N VAL A 402 -20.07 -2.41 -32.27
CA VAL A 402 -20.59 -1.37 -33.17
C VAL A 402 -22.12 -1.37 -33.20
N SER A 403 -22.76 -2.54 -33.26
CA SER A 403 -24.23 -2.64 -33.28
C SER A 403 -24.89 -2.09 -32.00
N SER A 404 -24.18 -2.10 -30.87
CA SER A 404 -24.67 -1.47 -29.63
C SER A 404 -24.75 0.06 -29.71
N ILE A 405 -24.03 0.68 -30.65
CA ILE A 405 -24.09 2.13 -30.90
C ILE A 405 -25.31 2.47 -31.76
N VAL A 406 -25.62 1.64 -32.76
CA VAL A 406 -26.70 1.86 -33.73
C VAL A 406 -28.08 1.62 -33.11
N ASN A 407 -28.18 0.70 -32.15
CA ASN A 407 -29.44 0.31 -31.49
C ASN A 407 -29.59 0.86 -30.06
N GLY A 408 -28.92 1.97 -29.72
CA GLY A 408 -29.11 2.63 -28.42
C GLY A 408 -30.58 3.05 -28.21
N PRO A 409 -31.08 3.15 -26.95
CA PRO A 409 -32.50 3.40 -26.70
C PRO A 409 -32.92 4.73 -27.32
N LEU A 410 -34.05 4.71 -28.04
CA LEU A 410 -34.78 5.89 -28.51
C LEU A 410 -35.17 6.80 -27.35
#